data_AF-A0AAD3MDI5-F1
#
_entry.id   AF-A0AAD3MDI5-F1
#
_cell.length_a   1.000
_cell.length_b   1.000
_cell.length_c   1.000
_cell.angle_alpha   90.00
_cell.angle_beta   90.00
_cell.angle_gamma   90.00
#
_symmetry.space_group_name_H-M   'P 1'
#
loop_
_entity.id
_entity.type
_entity.pdbx_description
1 polymer ?
#
loop_
_entity_poly.entity_id
_entity_poly.type
_entity_poly.pdbx_seq_one_letter_code
_entity_poly.pdbx_strand_id
1 'polypeptide(L)'
;VGPKPVLTIPDDPRVIGSFDLNHFSVRIMSVDYQASGPVHSPNAAPGPRLNFSEDSKVILGDSAEDAFAYVHHVTLYDLQARGMVRPFCMAYVCSDQAKLMENFSELSMCFSQASDSLKTGNRQAFSMELQRKLHELE
;
A
#
# COMPACT_ATOMS: atom_id res chain seq x y z
N VAL A 1 -20.26 -3.40 -4.95
CA VAL A 1 -19.51 -2.48 -4.06
C VAL A 1 -18.50 -1.71 -4.88
N GLY A 2 -18.57 -0.38 -4.86
CA GLY A 2 -17.65 0.51 -5.59
C GLY A 2 -16.30 0.71 -4.89
N PRO A 3 -15.40 1.52 -5.45
CA PRO A 3 -14.13 1.85 -4.80
C PRO A 3 -14.39 2.51 -3.43
N LYS A 4 -13.58 2.15 -2.43
CA LYS A 4 -13.63 2.82 -1.13
C LYS A 4 -13.09 4.25 -1.29
N PRO A 5 -13.73 5.26 -0.67
CA PRO A 5 -13.17 6.60 -0.62
C PRO A 5 -11.75 6.60 -0.05
N VAL A 6 -10.92 7.51 -0.55
CA VAL A 6 -9.58 7.75 -0.03
C VAL A 6 -9.70 8.23 1.41
N LEU A 7 -8.89 7.66 2.29
CA LEU A 7 -8.78 8.11 3.67
C LEU A 7 -7.62 9.11 3.78
N THR A 8 -7.86 10.28 4.38
CA THR A 8 -6.84 11.30 4.60
C THR A 8 -6.62 11.54 6.09
N ILE A 9 -5.41 11.94 6.45
CA ILE A 9 -5.05 12.32 7.83
C ILE A 9 -4.17 13.56 7.74
N PRO A 10 -4.61 14.71 8.28
CA PRO A 10 -5.95 14.96 8.83
C PRO A 10 -7.04 14.94 7.75
N ASP A 11 -8.22 14.44 8.10
CA ASP A 11 -9.43 14.49 7.25
C ASP A 11 -10.13 15.85 7.38
N ASP A 12 -9.41 16.91 6.98
CA ASP A 12 -9.88 18.30 7.05
C ASP A 12 -9.79 18.96 5.67
N PRO A 13 -10.93 19.33 5.05
CA PRO A 13 -10.95 20.02 3.76
C PRO A 13 -10.12 21.32 3.72
N ARG A 14 -9.90 21.97 4.87
CA ARG A 14 -9.07 23.18 4.96
C ARG A 14 -7.58 22.88 4.79
N VAL A 15 -7.15 21.67 5.15
CA VAL A 15 -5.77 21.20 4.98
C VAL A 15 -5.57 20.68 3.56
N ILE A 16 -6.56 19.99 3.00
CA ILE A 16 -6.54 19.50 1.61
C ILE A 16 -6.58 20.66 0.61
N GLY A 17 -7.36 21.71 0.91
CA GLY A 17 -7.47 22.88 0.06
C GLY A 17 -8.04 22.54 -1.32
N SER A 18 -7.35 23.00 -2.37
CA SER A 18 -7.72 22.77 -3.76
C SER A 18 -7.03 21.54 -4.39
N PHE A 19 -6.33 20.73 -3.61
CA PHE A 19 -5.63 19.55 -4.10
C PHE A 19 -6.61 18.50 -4.62
N ASP A 20 -6.46 18.05 -5.87
CA ASP A 20 -7.34 17.03 -6.44
C ASP A 20 -6.95 15.63 -5.95
N LEU A 21 -7.46 15.29 -4.77
CA LEU A 21 -7.23 13.98 -4.14
C LEU A 21 -7.61 12.81 -5.03
N ASN A 22 -8.68 12.93 -5.81
CA ASN A 22 -9.16 11.83 -6.65
C ASN A 22 -8.21 11.61 -7.82
N HIS A 23 -7.82 12.69 -8.49
CA HIS A 23 -6.86 12.62 -9.59
C HIS A 23 -5.50 12.08 -9.11
N PHE A 24 -4.99 12.61 -7.99
CA PHE A 24 -3.76 12.12 -7.39
C PHE A 24 -3.83 10.64 -7.01
N SER A 25 -4.93 10.21 -6.38
CA SER A 25 -5.12 8.82 -5.95
C SER A 25 -5.16 7.85 -7.13
N VAL A 26 -5.86 8.21 -8.21
CA VAL A 26 -5.85 7.40 -9.45
C VAL A 26 -4.44 7.33 -10.02
N ARG A 27 -3.71 8.45 -10.05
CA ARG A 27 -2.35 8.51 -10.57
C ARG A 27 -1.39 7.58 -9.83
N ILE A 28 -1.33 7.66 -8.50
CA ILE A 28 -0.38 6.84 -7.72
C ILE A 28 -0.75 5.35 -7.72
N MET A 29 -2.05 5.04 -7.85
CA MET A 29 -2.54 3.65 -7.93
C MET A 29 -2.38 3.04 -9.32
N SER A 30 -2.19 3.86 -10.35
CA SER A 30 -1.98 3.41 -11.74
C SER A 30 -0.51 3.19 -12.10
N VAL A 31 0.42 3.53 -11.19
CA VAL A 31 1.85 3.25 -11.39
C VAL A 31 2.06 1.74 -11.31
N ASP A 32 2.76 1.17 -12.29
CA ASP A 32 3.23 -0.22 -12.24
C ASP A 32 4.30 -0.35 -11.14
N TYR A 33 3.85 -0.51 -9.90
CA TYR A 33 4.73 -0.87 -8.80
C TYR A 33 5.02 -2.37 -8.96
N GLN A 34 6.11 -2.68 -9.65
CA GLN A 34 6.63 -4.04 -9.71
C GLN A 34 7.05 -4.42 -8.29
N ALA A 35 6.19 -5.16 -7.61
CA ALA A 35 6.56 -5.96 -6.45
C ALA A 35 7.83 -6.74 -6.80
N SER A 36 8.94 -6.50 -6.09
CA SER A 36 10.15 -7.30 -6.25
C SER A 36 9.75 -8.77 -6.18
N GLY A 37 10.12 -9.55 -7.21
CA GLY A 37 9.82 -10.96 -7.26
C GLY A 37 10.35 -11.71 -6.03
N PRO A 38 9.81 -12.90 -5.72
CA PRO A 38 10.06 -13.58 -4.46
C PRO A 38 11.55 -13.86 -4.25
N VAL A 39 12.14 -13.30 -3.19
CA VAL A 39 13.48 -13.67 -2.75
C VAL A 39 13.46 -15.15 -2.36
N HIS A 40 14.19 -15.96 -3.12
CA HIS A 40 14.34 -17.38 -2.83
C HIS A 40 15.22 -17.56 -1.60
N SER A 41 14.62 -17.79 -0.43
CA SER A 41 15.35 -18.34 0.71
C SER A 41 15.86 -19.74 0.35
N PRO A 42 17.17 -20.02 0.41
CA PRO A 42 17.76 -21.28 -0.09
C PRO A 42 17.38 -22.52 0.74
N ASN A 43 16.69 -22.38 1.89
CA ASN A 43 16.45 -23.45 2.86
C ASN A 43 14.97 -23.84 3.09
N ALA A 44 14.05 -23.57 2.15
CA ALA A 44 12.63 -23.84 2.39
C ALA A 44 12.15 -25.24 1.89
N ALA A 45 11.28 -25.88 2.67
CA ALA A 45 10.70 -27.20 2.44
C ALA A 45 9.78 -27.27 1.18
N PRO A 46 9.41 -28.49 0.70
CA PRO A 46 8.51 -28.66 -0.44
C PRO A 46 7.04 -28.49 0.01
N GLY A 47 6.35 -27.51 -0.58
CA GLY A 47 4.93 -27.22 -0.38
C GLY A 47 4.50 -25.95 -1.14
N PRO A 48 3.19 -25.68 -1.30
CA PRO A 48 2.70 -24.45 -1.91
C PRO A 48 3.21 -23.24 -1.12
N ARG A 49 4.04 -22.40 -1.74
CA ARG A 49 4.60 -21.20 -1.08
C ARG A 49 3.74 -19.98 -1.37
N LEU A 50 3.33 -19.30 -0.32
CA LEU A 50 2.85 -17.93 -0.43
C LEU A 50 4.09 -17.03 -0.59
N ASN A 51 4.34 -16.58 -1.82
CA ASN A 51 5.39 -15.61 -2.08
C ASN A 51 4.91 -14.23 -1.62
N PHE A 52 5.57 -13.68 -0.60
CA PHE A 52 5.27 -12.33 -0.13
C PHE A 52 5.94 -11.33 -1.07
N SER A 53 5.12 -10.50 -1.71
CA SER A 53 5.56 -9.32 -2.43
C SER A 53 6.31 -8.41 -1.46
N GLU A 54 7.49 -7.95 -1.86
CA GLU A 54 8.12 -6.81 -1.20
C GLU A 54 7.29 -5.55 -1.46
N ASP A 55 7.30 -4.62 -0.50
CA ASP A 55 6.64 -3.33 -0.66
C ASP A 55 7.47 -2.44 -1.61
N SER A 56 6.83 -1.60 -2.42
CA SER A 56 7.52 -0.64 -3.28
C SER A 56 7.45 0.77 -2.69
N LYS A 57 8.56 1.51 -2.73
CA LYS A 57 8.67 2.84 -2.15
C LYS A 57 9.18 3.81 -3.20
N VAL A 58 8.41 4.85 -3.48
CA VAL A 58 8.74 5.84 -4.53
C VAL A 58 8.54 7.26 -4.04
N ILE A 59 9.31 8.19 -4.59
CA ILE A 59 9.07 9.62 -4.47
C ILE A 59 8.56 10.11 -5.82
N LEU A 60 7.42 10.78 -5.81
CA LEU A 60 6.76 11.34 -6.98
C LEU A 60 6.71 12.85 -6.85
N GLY A 61 6.85 13.56 -7.96
CA GLY A 61 6.62 14.99 -8.05
C GLY A 61 5.62 15.28 -9.14
N ASP A 62 4.64 16.14 -8.84
CA ASP A 62 3.74 16.74 -9.81
C ASP A 62 4.06 18.22 -9.91
N SER A 63 4.75 18.58 -11.00
CA SER A 63 5.11 19.97 -11.27
C SER A 63 3.91 20.85 -11.65
N ALA A 64 2.76 20.26 -12.03
CA ALA A 64 1.55 21.02 -12.34
C ALA A 64 0.78 21.43 -11.08
N GLU A 65 0.86 20.63 -10.01
CA GLU A 65 0.16 20.87 -8.73
C GLU A 65 1.09 21.35 -7.61
N ASP A 66 2.38 21.56 -7.90
CA ASP A 66 3.43 21.86 -6.91
C ASP A 66 3.36 20.89 -5.71
N ALA A 67 3.22 19.60 -6.02
CA ALA A 67 2.97 18.55 -5.04
C ALA A 67 4.02 17.44 -5.15
N PHE A 68 4.65 17.13 -4.03
CA PHE A 68 5.63 16.06 -3.89
C PHE A 68 5.09 15.02 -2.92
N ALA A 69 5.31 13.75 -3.25
CA ALA A 69 4.75 12.65 -2.49
C ALA A 69 5.75 11.52 -2.26
N TYR A 70 5.79 11.03 -1.04
CA TYR A 70 6.38 9.74 -0.69
C TYR A 70 5.24 8.73 -0.71
N VAL A 71 5.36 7.69 -1.53
CA VAL A 71 4.34 6.65 -1.68
C VAL A 71 4.93 5.30 -1.32
N HIS A 72 4.22 4.57 -0.45
CA HIS A 72 4.55 3.21 -0.06
C HIS A 72 3.43 2.27 -0.53
N HIS A 73 3.70 1.55 -1.61
CA HIS A 73 2.79 0.55 -2.19
C HIS A 73 2.96 -0.80 -1.50
N VAL A 74 1.83 -1.41 -1.17
CA VAL A 74 1.75 -2.69 -0.48
C VAL A 74 0.65 -3.55 -1.13
N THR A 75 0.78 -4.86 -1.00
CA THR A 75 -0.23 -5.80 -1.49
C THR A 75 -0.93 -6.46 -0.31
N LEU A 76 -2.25 -6.39 -0.26
CA LEU A 76 -3.08 -6.98 0.79
C LEU A 76 -3.87 -8.17 0.24
N TYR A 77 -4.09 -9.20 1.05
CA TYR A 77 -4.89 -10.35 0.66
C TYR A 77 -6.39 -10.09 0.79
N ASP A 78 -7.16 -10.60 -0.17
CA ASP A 78 -8.62 -10.50 -0.25
C ASP A 78 -9.16 -11.71 -1.02
N LEU A 79 -9.89 -12.61 -0.34
CA LEU A 79 -10.45 -13.82 -0.95
C LEU A 79 -11.48 -13.55 -2.06
N GLN A 80 -12.00 -12.33 -2.14
CA GLN A 80 -12.97 -11.92 -3.16
C GLN A 80 -12.32 -11.19 -4.34
N ALA A 81 -11.01 -10.91 -4.26
CA ALA A 81 -10.28 -10.26 -5.33
C ALA A 81 -9.77 -11.26 -6.37
N ARG A 82 -9.70 -10.82 -7.62
CA ARG A 82 -9.01 -11.57 -8.67
C ARG A 82 -7.53 -11.71 -8.28
N GLY A 83 -7.01 -12.93 -8.29
CA GLY A 83 -5.64 -13.20 -7.83
C GLY A 83 -5.47 -13.18 -6.31
N MET A 84 -6.57 -13.09 -5.54
CA MET A 84 -6.61 -13.16 -4.08
C MET A 84 -5.88 -12.00 -3.36
N VAL A 85 -5.64 -10.90 -4.08
CA VAL A 85 -4.90 -9.74 -3.59
C VAL A 85 -5.48 -8.41 -4.08
N ARG A 86 -5.20 -7.34 -3.36
CA ARG A 86 -5.55 -5.95 -3.67
C ARG A 86 -4.31 -5.06 -3.58
N PRO A 87 -4.14 -4.14 -4.55
CA PRO A 87 -3.20 -3.04 -4.40
C PRO A 87 -3.68 -2.09 -3.29
N PHE A 88 -2.76 -1.64 -2.45
CA PHE A 88 -2.97 -0.61 -1.45
C PHE A 88 -1.74 0.30 -1.39
N CYS A 89 -1.90 1.56 -1.00
CA CYS A 89 -0.76 2.42 -0.73
C CYS A 89 -1.04 3.42 0.38
N MET A 90 0.03 3.86 1.02
CA MET A 90 0.03 5.02 1.92
C MET A 90 0.87 6.10 1.27
N ALA A 91 0.44 7.36 1.36
CA ALA A 91 1.20 8.48 0.82
C ALA A 91 1.32 9.62 1.85
N TYR A 92 2.50 10.24 1.88
CA TYR A 92 2.71 11.55 2.49
C TYR A 92 2.86 12.58 1.36
N VAL A 93 2.08 13.65 1.38
CA VAL A 93 2.05 14.68 0.32
C VAL A 93 2.39 16.05 0.91
N CYS A 94 3.26 16.80 0.27
CA CYS A 94 3.58 18.18 0.62
C CYS A 94 4.08 18.98 -0.59
N SER A 95 3.98 20.32 -0.54
CA SER A 95 4.50 21.19 -1.59
C SER A 95 6.01 21.46 -1.49
N ASP A 96 6.65 21.06 -0.39
CA ASP A 96 8.09 21.27 -0.17
C ASP A 96 8.87 19.98 -0.45
N GLN A 97 9.55 19.93 -1.60
CA GLN A 97 10.40 18.81 -1.97
C GLN A 97 11.57 18.61 -1.00
N ALA A 98 12.18 19.68 -0.51
CA ALA A 98 13.34 19.59 0.37
C ALA A 98 12.95 18.95 1.71
N LYS A 99 11.82 19.40 2.28
CA LYS A 99 11.21 18.79 3.46
C LYS A 99 11.01 17.28 3.29
N LEU A 100 10.49 16.86 2.14
CA LEU A 100 10.25 15.44 1.85
C LEU A 100 11.57 14.65 1.82
N MET A 101 12.59 15.18 1.16
CA MET A 101 13.90 14.53 1.04
C MET A 101 14.64 14.46 2.38
N GLU A 102 14.63 15.55 3.17
CA GLU A 102 15.27 15.62 4.48
C GLU A 102 14.67 14.60 5.47
N ASN A 103 13.36 14.39 5.40
CA ASN A 103 12.63 13.47 6.28
C ASN A 103 12.43 12.07 5.67
N PHE A 104 13.03 11.77 4.52
CA PHE A 104 12.81 10.50 3.80
C PHE A 104 13.09 9.27 4.66
N SER A 105 14.18 9.27 5.44
CA SER A 105 14.57 8.15 6.28
C SER A 105 13.51 7.85 7.35
N GLU A 106 13.03 8.91 8.02
CA GLU A 106 11.98 8.80 9.03
C GLU A 106 10.65 8.36 8.42
N LEU A 107 10.25 8.96 7.30
CA LEU A 107 9.05 8.57 6.55
C LEU A 107 9.10 7.09 6.17
N SER A 108 10.22 6.63 5.60
CA SER A 108 10.41 5.24 5.19
C SER A 108 10.34 4.28 6.37
N MET A 109 10.96 4.63 7.51
CA MET A 109 10.90 3.83 8.73
C MET A 109 9.47 3.73 9.27
N CYS A 110 8.80 4.87 9.47
CA CYS A 110 7.45 4.94 10.03
C CYS A 110 6.42 4.24 9.13
N PHE A 111 6.49 4.46 7.81
CA PHE A 111 5.59 3.82 6.87
C PHE A 111 5.83 2.31 6.76
N SER A 112 7.05 1.83 7.02
CA SER A 112 7.34 0.38 7.10
C SER A 112 6.72 -0.25 8.33
N GLN A 113 6.82 0.39 9.48
CA GLN A 113 6.16 -0.09 10.71
C GLN A 113 4.64 -0.12 10.55
N ALA A 114 4.08 0.89 9.90
CA ALA A 114 2.66 0.94 9.56
C ALA A 114 2.27 -0.17 8.57
N SER A 115 3.05 -0.37 7.49
CA SER A 115 2.75 -1.42 6.51
C SER A 115 2.86 -2.82 7.12
N ASP A 116 3.84 -3.07 7.97
CA ASP A 116 4.01 -4.37 8.63
C ASP A 116 2.87 -4.68 9.59
N SER A 117 2.41 -3.68 10.34
CA SER A 117 1.23 -3.80 11.20
C SER A 117 -0.03 -4.11 10.38
N LEU A 118 -0.24 -3.36 9.29
CA LEU A 118 -1.37 -3.55 8.37
C LEU A 118 -1.35 -4.94 7.73
N LYS A 119 -0.19 -5.36 7.19
CA LYS A 119 0.00 -6.69 6.58
C LYS A 119 -0.23 -7.80 7.60
N THR A 120 0.19 -7.62 8.85
CA THR A 120 -0.03 -8.61 9.92
C THR A 120 -1.51 -8.80 10.22
N GLY A 121 -2.25 -7.71 10.44
CA GLY A 121 -3.70 -7.77 10.64
C GLY A 121 -4.44 -8.34 9.41
N ASN A 122 -4.04 -7.94 8.21
CA ASN A 122 -4.60 -8.45 6.97
C ASN A 122 -4.37 -9.97 6.81
N ARG A 123 -3.17 -10.49 7.09
CA ARG A 123 -2.89 -11.94 7.06
C ARG A 123 -3.73 -12.73 8.06
N GLN A 124 -3.92 -12.21 9.27
CA GLN A 124 -4.77 -12.85 10.28
C GLN A 124 -6.22 -12.91 9.81
N ALA A 125 -6.78 -11.79 9.35
CA ALA A 125 -8.14 -11.72 8.83
C ALA A 125 -8.34 -12.66 7.63
N PHE A 126 -7.39 -12.67 6.68
CA PHE A 126 -7.42 -13.56 5.53
C PHE A 126 -7.38 -15.04 5.92
N SER A 127 -6.52 -15.40 6.88
CA SER A 127 -6.42 -16.78 7.40
C SER A 127 -7.75 -17.24 8.02
N MET A 128 -8.38 -16.39 8.83
CA MET A 128 -9.68 -16.69 9.44
C MET A 128 -10.78 -16.87 8.38
N GLU A 129 -10.82 -16.00 7.38
CA GLU A 129 -11.81 -16.10 6.30
C GLU A 129 -11.59 -17.36 5.45
N LEU A 130 -10.33 -17.73 5.21
CA LEU A 130 -9.96 -18.94 4.47
C LEU A 130 -10.40 -20.20 5.22
N GLN A 131 -10.15 -20.27 6.53
CA GLN A 131 -10.60 -21.38 7.37
C GLN A 131 -12.12 -21.50 7.40
N ARG A 132 -12.83 -20.37 7.50
CA ARG A 132 -14.29 -20.35 7.43
C ARG A 132 -14.79 -20.90 6.09
N LYS A 133 -14.24 -20.45 4.96
CA LYS A 133 -14.63 -20.95 3.63
C LYS A 133 -14.32 -22.43 3.46
N LEU A 134 -13.21 -22.93 4.01
CA LEU A 134 -12.88 -24.36 3.97
C LEU A 134 -13.94 -25.19 4.70
N HIS A 135 -14.34 -24.76 5.90
CA HIS A 135 -15.39 -25.45 6.66
C HIS A 135 -16.76 -25.43 5.98
N GLU A 136 -17.07 -24.41 5.19
CA GLU A 136 -18.32 -24.35 4.40
C GLU A 136 -18.33 -25.29 3.18
N LEU A 137 -17.16 -25.77 2.76
CA LEU A 137 -16.99 -26.66 1.61
C LEU A 137 -16.90 -28.14 1.99
N GLU A 138 -16.62 -28.45 3.26
CA GLU A 138 -16.57 -29.80 3.84
C GLU A 138 -17.95 -30.24 4.34
#